data_AF-A0A820KH05-F1
#
_entry.id   AF-A0A820KH05-F1
#
_cell.length_a   1.000
_cell.length_b   1.000
_cell.length_c   1.000
_cell.angle_alpha   90.00
_cell.angle_beta   90.00
_cell.angle_gamma   90.00
#
_symmetry.space_group_name_H-M   'P 1'
#
loop_
_entity.id
_entity.type
_entity.pdbx_description
1 polymer ?
#
loop_
_entity_poly.entity_id
_entity_poly.type
_entity_poly.pdbx_seq_one_letter_code
_entity_poly.pdbx_strand_id
1 'polypeptide(L)'
;LWPKEKCRLIRDDVVLVDSPGIDVSANLDQWIEKYCLDADVFVLVVSAEATITVAEKKFLHNVAQRLSNPNIFILMNRWDATANEPEMVESVKQQHLERGLEFLCDELHLCDRKEATENRMFFISAREALLNRNTDPTTSPRSGYNEGYKERLVEFSKF
;
A
#
# COMPACT_ATOMS: atom_id res chain seq x y z
N LEU A 1 -2.68 22.11 11.45
CA LEU A 1 -2.10 21.67 10.15
C LEU A 1 -0.63 21.30 10.39
N TRP A 2 -0.14 20.23 9.76
CA TRP A 2 1.26 19.81 9.87
C TRP A 2 2.20 20.83 9.18
N PRO A 3 3.42 21.11 9.72
CA PRO A 3 4.32 22.11 9.13
C PRO A 3 4.80 21.71 7.72
N LYS A 4 4.61 22.58 6.72
CA LYS A 4 4.98 22.30 5.32
C LYS A 4 6.48 22.08 5.15
N GLU A 5 7.30 22.74 5.96
CA GLU A 5 8.77 22.68 5.89
C GLU A 5 9.31 21.30 6.32
N LYS A 6 8.50 20.53 7.05
CA LYS A 6 8.89 19.20 7.57
C LYS A 6 8.55 18.05 6.64
N CYS A 7 7.79 18.26 5.58
CA CYS A 7 7.37 17.19 4.67
C CYS A 7 7.25 17.72 3.24
N ARG A 8 8.09 17.20 2.34
CA ARG A 8 8.08 17.57 0.92
C ARG A 8 6.70 17.40 0.28
N LEU A 9 5.99 16.31 0.59
CA LEU A 9 4.66 16.03 0.02
C LEU A 9 3.67 17.16 0.32
N ILE A 10 3.59 17.59 1.58
CA ILE A 10 2.64 18.64 1.99
C ILE A 10 3.07 20.02 1.47
N ARG A 11 4.39 20.24 1.32
CA ARG A 11 4.91 21.45 0.68
C ARG A 11 4.53 21.52 -0.79
N ASP A 12 4.55 20.38 -1.46
CA ASP A 12 4.23 20.23 -2.87
C ASP A 12 2.71 19.92 -3.07
N ASP A 13 1.90 20.39 -2.11
CA ASP A 13 0.43 20.38 -2.07
C ASP A 13 -0.27 19.00 -2.19
N VAL A 14 0.41 17.95 -1.78
CA VAL A 14 -0.20 16.62 -1.61
C VAL A 14 -1.00 16.55 -0.31
N VAL A 15 -2.26 16.14 -0.42
CA VAL A 15 -3.14 15.84 0.70
C VAL A 15 -3.19 14.33 0.91
N LEU A 16 -2.89 13.88 2.13
CA LEU A 16 -3.00 12.48 2.53
C LEU A 16 -4.24 12.32 3.41
N VAL A 17 -5.12 11.39 3.06
CA VAL A 17 -6.34 11.08 3.81
C VAL A 17 -6.22 9.68 4.37
N ASP A 18 -6.40 9.54 5.68
CA ASP A 18 -6.51 8.25 6.36
C ASP A 18 -7.99 7.90 6.55
N SER A 19 -8.35 6.64 6.31
CA SER A 19 -9.71 6.14 6.43
C SER A 19 -9.83 5.15 7.59
N PRO A 20 -11.02 5.01 8.21
CA PRO A 20 -11.31 3.91 9.11
C PRO A 20 -11.14 2.57 8.39
N GLY A 21 -10.96 1.51 9.17
CA GLY A 21 -10.95 0.15 8.65
C GLY A 21 -12.19 -0.14 7.79
N ILE A 22 -11.97 -0.76 6.62
CA ILE A 22 -13.04 -1.07 5.68
C ILE A 22 -14.03 -2.08 6.29
N ASP A 23 -13.57 -2.91 7.23
CA ASP A 23 -14.33 -3.93 7.96
C ASP A 23 -15.23 -3.37 9.08
N VAL A 24 -15.02 -2.13 9.53
CA VAL A 24 -15.76 -1.54 10.66
C VAL A 24 -16.84 -0.54 10.26
N SER A 25 -16.88 -0.08 9.00
CA SER A 25 -17.82 0.96 8.57
C SER A 25 -19.00 0.40 7.77
N ALA A 26 -20.22 0.54 8.31
CA ALA A 26 -21.45 0.13 7.62
C ALA A 26 -21.80 1.03 6.41
N ASN A 27 -21.23 2.24 6.33
CA ASN A 27 -21.60 3.27 5.34
C ASN A 27 -20.42 3.69 4.45
N LEU A 28 -19.68 2.72 3.91
CA LEU A 28 -18.55 2.98 2.99
C LEU A 28 -18.92 3.84 1.78
N ASP A 29 -20.15 3.75 1.29
CA ASP A 29 -20.62 4.54 0.14
C ASP A 29 -20.65 6.05 0.42
N GLN A 30 -21.05 6.44 1.63
CA GLN A 30 -21.04 7.85 2.03
C GLN A 30 -19.61 8.41 2.12
N TRP A 31 -18.64 7.56 2.48
CA TRP A 31 -17.23 7.94 2.52
C TRP A 31 -16.71 8.24 1.12
N ILE A 32 -17.06 7.40 0.15
CA ILE A 32 -16.66 7.59 -1.24
C ILE A 32 -17.21 8.92 -1.78
N GLU A 33 -18.50 9.18 -1.57
CA GLU A 33 -19.15 10.40 -2.03
C GLU A 33 -18.58 11.67 -1.39
N LYS A 34 -18.20 11.61 -0.11
CA LYS A 34 -17.77 12.79 0.62
C LYS A 34 -16.28 13.10 0.51
N TYR A 35 -15.44 12.08 0.39
CA TYR A 35 -13.98 12.23 0.55
C TYR A 35 -13.15 11.59 -0.56
N CYS A 36 -13.75 10.87 -1.50
CA CYS A 36 -13.00 10.12 -2.51
C CYS A 36 -13.29 10.53 -3.95
N LEU A 37 -14.32 11.35 -4.21
CA LEU A 37 -14.65 11.75 -5.59
C LEU A 37 -13.58 12.61 -6.26
N ASP A 38 -12.82 13.35 -5.47
CA ASP A 38 -11.71 14.20 -5.88
C ASP A 38 -10.33 13.55 -5.62
N ALA A 39 -10.30 12.28 -5.18
CA ALA A 39 -9.05 11.58 -4.95
C ALA A 39 -8.42 11.15 -6.28
N ASP A 40 -7.20 11.63 -6.52
CA ASP A 40 -6.42 11.23 -7.70
C ASP A 40 -5.86 9.82 -7.59
N VAL A 41 -5.58 9.35 -6.36
CA VAL A 41 -4.90 8.08 -6.07
C VAL A 41 -5.55 7.38 -4.88
N PHE A 42 -5.71 6.06 -5.00
CA PHE A 42 -6.18 5.17 -3.95
C PHE A 42 -5.09 4.17 -3.60
N VAL A 43 -4.84 3.98 -2.30
CA VAL A 43 -3.82 3.06 -1.81
C VAL A 43 -4.48 2.04 -0.89
N LEU A 44 -4.54 0.79 -1.33
CA LEU A 44 -4.97 -0.32 -0.50
C LEU A 44 -3.78 -0.87 0.26
N VAL A 45 -3.78 -0.69 1.59
CA VAL A 45 -2.71 -1.22 2.46
C VAL A 45 -3.19 -2.53 3.06
N VAL A 46 -2.56 -3.64 2.65
CA VAL A 46 -2.88 -5.00 3.09
C VAL A 46 -1.75 -5.53 3.95
N SER A 47 -2.05 -6.21 5.04
CA SER A 47 -1.04 -6.91 5.83
C SER A 47 -0.52 -8.11 5.03
N ALA A 48 0.79 -8.27 4.93
CA ALA A 48 1.46 -9.41 4.27
C ALA A 48 1.06 -10.78 4.83
N GLU A 49 0.66 -10.81 6.10
CA GLU A 49 0.17 -12.00 6.81
C GLU A 49 -1.31 -12.32 6.49
N ALA A 50 -2.00 -11.45 5.75
CA ALA A 50 -3.41 -11.57 5.41
C ALA A 50 -3.62 -11.44 3.89
N THR A 51 -4.78 -11.86 3.41
CA THR A 51 -5.16 -11.73 2.00
C THR A 51 -6.10 -10.55 1.80
N ILE A 52 -6.15 -10.01 0.58
CA ILE A 52 -7.18 -9.03 0.17
C ILE A 52 -8.56 -9.62 0.48
N THR A 53 -9.32 -8.94 1.34
CA THR A 53 -10.62 -9.36 1.84
C THR A 53 -11.73 -8.99 0.87
N VAL A 54 -12.87 -9.67 0.99
CA VAL A 54 -14.08 -9.37 0.20
C VAL A 54 -14.56 -7.94 0.45
N ALA A 55 -14.43 -7.42 1.68
CA ALA A 55 -14.82 -6.06 2.03
C ALA A 55 -13.95 -5.02 1.32
N GLU A 56 -12.63 -5.21 1.31
CA GLU A 56 -11.67 -4.36 0.58
C GLU A 56 -11.93 -4.39 -0.93
N LYS A 57 -12.15 -5.59 -1.49
CA LYS A 57 -12.51 -5.71 -2.91
C LYS A 57 -13.79 -4.96 -3.22
N LYS A 58 -14.84 -5.15 -2.42
CA LYS A 58 -16.14 -4.48 -2.61
C LYS A 58 -16.01 -2.96 -2.55
N PHE A 59 -15.20 -2.43 -1.62
CA PHE A 59 -14.95 -0.99 -1.53
C PHE A 59 -14.37 -0.43 -2.83
N LEU A 60 -13.32 -1.06 -3.36
CA LEU A 60 -12.66 -0.58 -4.57
C LEU A 60 -13.47 -0.85 -5.85
N HIS A 61 -14.30 -1.89 -5.88
CA HIS A 61 -15.32 -2.06 -6.92
C HIS A 61 -16.29 -0.86 -6.93
N ASN A 62 -16.76 -0.41 -5.76
CA ASN A 62 -17.63 0.76 -5.67
C ASN A 62 -16.90 2.06 -6.09
N VAL A 63 -15.59 2.18 -5.83
CA VAL A 63 -14.77 3.30 -6.32
C VAL A 63 -14.66 3.25 -7.85
N ALA A 64 -14.31 2.10 -8.43
CA ALA A 64 -14.16 1.93 -9.88
C ALA A 64 -15.49 2.08 -10.65
N GLN A 65 -16.63 1.87 -10.00
CA GLN A 65 -17.94 2.17 -10.58
C GLN A 65 -18.26 3.67 -10.62
N ARG A 66 -17.73 4.46 -9.67
CA ARG A 66 -18.01 5.89 -9.55
C ARG A 66 -17.00 6.78 -10.26
N LEU A 67 -15.76 6.32 -10.38
CA LEU A 67 -14.66 7.05 -11.01
C LEU A 67 -14.24 6.36 -12.30
N SER A 68 -14.06 7.14 -13.36
CA SER A 68 -13.51 6.62 -14.62
C SER A 68 -12.01 6.33 -14.44
N ASN A 69 -11.63 5.06 -14.41
CA ASN A 69 -10.25 4.59 -14.34
C ASN A 69 -9.45 5.12 -13.13
N PRO A 70 -9.86 4.79 -11.88
CA PRO A 70 -9.16 5.24 -10.68
C PRO A 70 -7.73 4.69 -10.61
N ASN A 71 -6.81 5.52 -10.11
CA ASN A 71 -5.41 5.14 -9.93
C ASN A 71 -5.23 4.37 -8.61
N ILE A 72 -5.32 3.04 -8.65
CA ILE A 72 -5.24 2.17 -7.47
C ILE A 72 -3.85 1.53 -7.34
N PHE A 73 -3.31 1.54 -6.12
CA PHE A 73 -2.10 0.83 -5.71
C PHE A 73 -2.41 -0.15 -4.58
N ILE A 74 -1.67 -1.27 -4.53
CA ILE A 74 -1.74 -2.26 -3.44
C ILE A 74 -0.38 -2.33 -2.77
N LEU A 75 -0.35 -2.01 -1.48
CA LEU A 75 0.83 -2.15 -0.63
C LEU A 75 0.67 -3.36 0.27
N MET A 76 1.42 -4.43 -0.02
CA MET A 76 1.60 -5.55 0.90
C MET A 76 2.57 -5.13 2.00
N ASN A 77 2.03 -4.51 3.05
CA ASN A 77 2.76 -3.96 4.19
C ASN A 77 3.05 -5.03 5.24
N ARG A 78 3.98 -4.76 6.17
CA ARG A 78 4.51 -5.72 7.15
C ARG A 78 5.26 -6.88 6.49
N TRP A 79 5.84 -6.65 5.31
CA TRP A 79 6.63 -7.67 4.61
C TRP A 79 7.88 -8.10 5.40
N ASP A 80 8.31 -7.30 6.37
CA ASP A 80 9.38 -7.65 7.32
C ASP A 80 9.06 -8.87 8.20
N ALA A 81 7.78 -9.24 8.36
CA ALA A 81 7.37 -10.45 9.07
C ALA A 81 7.87 -11.73 8.38
N THR A 82 8.00 -11.70 7.05
CA THR A 82 8.42 -12.86 6.24
C THR A 82 9.90 -13.20 6.42
N ALA A 83 10.71 -12.28 6.99
CA ALA A 83 12.13 -12.52 7.23
C ALA A 83 12.40 -13.67 8.22
N ASN A 84 11.41 -14.07 9.01
CA ASN A 84 11.51 -15.21 9.91
C ASN A 84 11.31 -16.57 9.21
N GLU A 85 10.78 -16.57 7.98
CA GLU A 85 10.43 -17.78 7.21
C GLU A 85 10.93 -17.66 5.75
N PRO A 86 12.26 -17.55 5.52
CA PRO A 86 12.84 -17.22 4.22
C PRO A 86 12.48 -18.23 3.11
N GLU A 87 12.26 -19.50 3.46
CA GLU A 87 11.91 -20.56 2.51
C GLU A 87 10.51 -20.39 1.91
N MET A 88 9.62 -19.67 2.60
CA MET A 88 8.24 -19.46 2.18
C MET A 88 8.02 -18.11 1.49
N VAL A 89 8.99 -17.19 1.57
CA VAL A 89 8.86 -15.81 1.06
C VAL A 89 8.42 -15.77 -0.40
N GLU A 90 9.05 -16.57 -1.26
CA GLU A 90 8.79 -16.53 -2.69
C GLU A 90 7.40 -17.10 -3.04
N SER A 91 7.00 -18.20 -2.40
CA SER A 91 5.68 -18.80 -2.62
C SER A 91 4.55 -17.89 -2.12
N VAL A 92 4.74 -17.26 -0.96
CA VAL A 92 3.79 -16.28 -0.40
C VAL A 92 3.73 -15.04 -1.29
N LYS A 93 4.87 -14.54 -1.79
CA LYS A 93 4.92 -13.40 -2.71
C LYS A 93 4.17 -13.70 -4.00
N GLN A 94 4.41 -14.87 -4.61
CA GLN A 94 3.72 -15.29 -5.82
C GLN A 94 2.21 -15.38 -5.59
N GLN A 95 1.78 -15.91 -4.44
CA GLN A 95 0.37 -16.01 -4.10
C GLN A 95 -0.32 -14.64 -3.96
N HIS A 96 0.37 -13.68 -3.33
CA HIS A 96 -0.12 -12.30 -3.21
C HIS A 96 -0.15 -11.57 -4.54
N LEU A 97 0.90 -11.74 -5.37
CA LEU A 97 0.95 -11.21 -6.73
C LEU A 97 -0.24 -11.72 -7.55
N GLU A 98 -0.45 -13.03 -7.64
CA GLU A 98 -1.53 -13.58 -8.47
C GLU A 98 -2.90 -13.04 -8.05
N ARG A 99 -3.18 -12.97 -6.74
CA ARG A 99 -4.45 -12.42 -6.23
C ARG A 99 -4.62 -10.93 -6.53
N GLY A 100 -3.54 -10.16 -6.43
CA GLY A 100 -3.60 -8.72 -6.76
C GLY A 100 -3.71 -8.48 -8.27
N LEU A 101 -3.08 -9.31 -9.10
CA LEU A 101 -3.22 -9.28 -10.55
C LEU A 101 -4.65 -9.64 -10.98
N GLU A 102 -5.20 -10.73 -10.47
CA GLU A 102 -6.60 -11.10 -10.68
C GLU A 102 -7.51 -9.92 -10.32
N PHE A 103 -7.27 -9.29 -9.17
CA PHE A 103 -8.10 -8.18 -8.71
C PHE A 103 -7.97 -6.90 -9.56
N LEU A 104 -6.76 -6.43 -9.86
CA LEU A 104 -6.55 -5.19 -10.60
C LEU A 104 -6.83 -5.32 -12.11
N CYS A 105 -6.45 -6.45 -12.70
CA CYS A 105 -6.51 -6.66 -14.15
C CYS A 105 -7.79 -7.37 -14.58
N ASP A 106 -8.18 -8.43 -13.86
CA ASP A 106 -9.24 -9.33 -14.30
C ASP A 106 -10.60 -8.97 -13.68
N GLU A 107 -10.62 -8.40 -12.46
CA GLU A 107 -11.86 -7.93 -11.83
C GLU A 107 -12.14 -6.45 -12.09
N LEU A 108 -11.17 -5.56 -11.82
CA LEU A 108 -11.36 -4.11 -11.95
C LEU A 108 -11.02 -3.57 -13.35
N HIS A 109 -10.29 -4.33 -14.16
CA HIS A 109 -9.87 -3.96 -15.52
C HIS A 109 -9.16 -2.60 -15.63
N LEU A 110 -8.33 -2.25 -14.65
CA LEU A 110 -7.68 -0.93 -14.58
C LEU A 110 -6.34 -0.85 -15.30
N CYS A 111 -5.64 -1.98 -15.41
CA CYS A 111 -4.32 -2.05 -16.02
C CYS A 111 -4.02 -3.48 -16.48
N ASP A 112 -2.98 -3.64 -17.30
CA ASP A 112 -2.49 -4.96 -17.66
C ASP A 112 -1.61 -5.58 -16.55
N ARG A 113 -1.36 -6.89 -16.65
CA ARG A 113 -0.60 -7.62 -15.64
C ARG A 113 0.85 -7.12 -15.48
N LYS A 114 1.44 -6.54 -16.52
CA LYS A 114 2.80 -6.01 -16.47
C LYS A 114 2.82 -4.71 -15.66
N GLU A 115 1.94 -3.76 -15.99
CA GLU A 115 1.79 -2.52 -15.24
C GLU A 115 1.44 -2.80 -13.77
N ALA A 116 0.52 -3.74 -13.52
CA ALA A 116 0.14 -4.11 -12.17
C ALA A 116 1.34 -4.61 -11.34
N THR A 117 2.16 -5.49 -11.93
CA THR A 117 3.35 -6.06 -11.26
C THR A 117 4.45 -5.02 -11.05
N GLU A 118 4.73 -4.19 -12.05
CA GLU A 118 5.88 -3.27 -12.04
C GLU A 118 5.60 -1.97 -11.28
N ASN A 119 4.34 -1.50 -11.31
CA ASN A 119 4.02 -0.13 -10.90
C ASN A 119 2.81 -0.01 -9.97
N ARG A 120 2.01 -1.06 -9.72
CA ARG A 120 0.82 -0.95 -8.85
C ARG A 120 0.91 -1.73 -7.56
N MET A 121 1.71 -2.79 -7.51
CA MET A 121 1.84 -3.68 -6.37
C MET A 121 3.23 -3.61 -5.77
N PHE A 122 3.31 -3.36 -4.46
CA PHE A 122 4.59 -3.23 -3.76
C PHE A 122 4.61 -4.06 -2.47
N PHE A 123 5.77 -4.64 -2.16
CA PHE A 123 6.00 -5.47 -0.97
C PHE A 123 6.93 -4.75 0.00
N ILE A 124 6.34 -4.12 1.02
CA ILE A 124 7.04 -3.10 1.81
C ILE A 124 6.98 -3.36 3.32
N SER A 125 7.87 -2.70 4.05
CA SER A 125 7.70 -2.47 5.48
C SER A 125 7.66 -0.97 5.76
N ALA A 126 6.45 -0.44 5.96
CA ALA A 126 6.27 0.97 6.35
C ALA A 126 6.94 1.28 7.69
N ARG A 127 7.00 0.28 8.60
CA ARG A 127 7.70 0.38 9.89
C ARG A 127 9.19 0.62 9.70
N GLU A 128 9.86 -0.22 8.91
CA GLU A 128 11.30 -0.06 8.63
C GLU A 128 11.58 1.24 7.87
N ALA A 129 10.72 1.61 6.91
CA ALA A 129 10.85 2.87 6.18
C ALA A 129 10.74 4.09 7.12
N LEU A 130 9.79 4.09 8.05
CA LEU A 130 9.63 5.17 9.02
C LEU A 130 10.81 5.23 10.00
N LEU A 131 11.26 4.09 10.52
CA LEU A 131 12.44 4.01 11.38
C LEU A 131 13.66 4.56 10.65
N ASN A 132 13.87 4.20 9.39
CA ASN A 132 15.02 4.65 8.61
C ASN A 132 14.99 6.16 8.35
N ARG A 133 13.81 6.77 8.20
CA ARG A 133 13.67 8.24 8.05
C ARG A 133 13.93 8.99 9.36
N ASN A 134 13.55 8.40 10.50
CA ASN A 134 13.65 9.05 11.79
C ASN A 134 15.00 8.82 12.49
N THR A 135 15.79 7.85 12.04
CA THR A 135 17.08 7.53 12.63
C THR A 135 18.16 8.42 12.00
N ASP A 136 18.91 9.13 12.83
CA ASP A 136 20.12 9.81 12.38
C ASP A 136 21.19 8.74 12.04
N PRO A 137 21.69 8.68 10.80
CA PRO A 137 22.68 7.69 10.39
C PRO A 137 24.00 7.79 11.16
N THR A 138 24.25 8.89 11.87
CA THR A 138 25.50 9.16 12.60
C THR A 138 25.47 8.73 14.07
N THR A 139 24.29 8.57 14.69
CA THR A 139 24.18 8.41 16.16
C THR A 139 23.63 7.07 16.63
N SER A 140 23.05 6.25 15.76
CA SER A 140 22.35 5.03 16.17
C SER A 140 22.76 3.82 15.32
N PRO A 141 23.26 2.72 15.92
CA PRO A 141 23.36 1.46 15.21
C PRO A 141 21.95 1.06 14.74
N ARG A 142 21.86 0.46 13.54
CA ARG A 142 20.61 0.01 12.90
C ARG A 142 19.99 -1.20 13.65
N SER A 143 19.76 -1.09 14.95
CA SER A 143 19.10 -2.09 15.77
C SER A 143 17.59 -2.06 15.47
N GLY A 144 17.02 -3.19 15.05
CA GLY A 144 15.57 -3.35 14.85
C GLY A 144 15.08 -3.59 13.43
N TYR A 145 16.00 -3.71 12.45
CA TYR A 145 15.70 -4.16 11.09
C TYR A 145 15.90 -5.67 10.98
N ASN A 146 15.02 -6.32 10.23
CA ASN A 146 15.16 -7.74 9.92
C ASN A 146 16.07 -7.95 8.70
N GLU A 147 16.50 -9.18 8.45
CA GLU A 147 17.19 -9.54 7.21
C GLU A 147 16.35 -9.13 5.98
N GLY A 148 17.01 -8.69 4.91
CA GLY A 148 16.35 -8.20 3.69
C GLY A 148 15.71 -6.80 3.78
N TYR A 149 15.99 -6.01 4.84
CA TYR A 149 15.37 -4.68 4.99
C TYR A 149 15.79 -3.69 3.90
N LYS A 150 16.98 -3.83 3.32
CA LYS A 150 17.46 -2.90 2.28
C LYS A 150 16.59 -3.01 1.03
N GLU A 151 16.25 -4.22 0.64
CA GLU A 151 15.37 -4.53 -0.47
C GLU A 151 13.97 -3.95 -0.21
N ARG A 152 13.45 -4.09 1.01
CA ARG A 152 12.15 -3.49 1.40
C ARG A 152 12.18 -1.96 1.41
N LEU A 153 13.30 -1.34 1.81
CA LEU A 153 13.49 0.12 1.74
C LEU A 153 13.57 0.61 0.28
N VAL A 154 14.27 -0.12 -0.58
CA VAL A 154 14.33 0.17 -2.02
C VAL A 154 12.95 0.04 -2.62
N GLU A 155 12.21 -1.01 -2.30
CA GLU A 155 10.85 -1.20 -2.79
C GLU A 155 9.92 -0.09 -2.31
N PHE A 156 9.99 0.30 -1.03
CA PHE A 156 9.24 1.44 -0.50
C PHE A 156 9.56 2.73 -1.28
N SER A 157 10.81 2.94 -1.69
CA SER A 157 11.21 4.17 -2.39
C SER A 157 10.76 4.25 -3.85
N LYS A 158 10.35 3.12 -4.43
CA LYS A 158 9.81 3.06 -5.80
C LYS A 158 8.30 3.37 -5.83
N PHE A 159 7.62 3.16 -4.71
CA PHE A 159 6.26 3.65 -4.49
C PHE A 159 6.29 5.16 -4.21
#